data_AF-A0A078JTE6-F1
#
_entry.id   AF-A0A078JTE6-F1
#
_cell.length_a   1.000
_cell.length_b   1.000
_cell.length_c   1.000
_cell.angle_alpha   90.00
_cell.angle_beta   90.00
_cell.angle_gamma   90.00
#
_symmetry.space_group_name_H-M   'P 1'
#
loop_
_entity.id
_entity.type
_entity.pdbx_description
1 polymer ?
#
loop_
_entity_poly.entity_id
_entity_poly.type
_entity_poly.pdbx_seq_one_letter_code
_entity_poly.pdbx_strand_id
1 'polypeptide(L)'
;MEEAYARSVSEVLDFFGVDSTKGLSDSQVDHHSRLYGRNVLPEEKRTPFWKLVLKQFDDLLVKILIVAAIVSFVLALANGETGLTAFLEPFVILLILAANAAVGVITETNAEKALEELRAYQANIATVLRNGCFSILPATELVPGDIVEVAVGCKIPADLRMIEMSSNELRVDQAILTGMSSCYS
;
A
#
# COMPACT_ATOMS: atom_id res chain seq x y z
N MET A 1 -17.58 -10.98 7.25
CA MET A 1 -17.99 -12.39 7.03
C MET A 1 -17.07 -12.95 5.95
N GLU A 2 -16.15 -13.86 6.30
CA GLU A 2 -15.08 -14.31 5.38
C GLU A 2 -15.57 -15.17 4.19
N GLU A 3 -16.85 -15.57 4.17
CA GLU A 3 -17.43 -16.41 3.11
C GLU A 3 -18.76 -15.86 2.55
N ALA A 4 -18.88 -14.53 2.43
CA ALA A 4 -20.12 -13.91 1.94
C ALA A 4 -20.53 -14.40 0.52
N TYR A 5 -19.56 -14.86 -0.29
CA TYR A 5 -19.81 -15.38 -1.63
C TYR A 5 -20.61 -16.71 -1.65
N ALA A 6 -20.45 -17.54 -0.62
CA ALA A 6 -21.11 -18.84 -0.51
C ALA A 6 -22.48 -18.75 0.17
N ARG A 7 -22.88 -17.55 0.58
CA ARG A 7 -24.08 -17.28 1.39
C ARG A 7 -25.16 -16.63 0.56
N SER A 8 -26.41 -16.94 0.90
CA SER A 8 -27.57 -16.26 0.32
C SER A 8 -27.58 -14.79 0.76
N VAL A 9 -28.19 -13.92 -0.05
CA VAL A 9 -28.31 -12.49 0.26
C VAL A 9 -29.02 -12.27 1.59
N SER A 10 -30.08 -13.04 1.86
CA SER A 10 -30.81 -12.99 3.13
C SER A 10 -29.94 -13.36 4.33
N GLU A 11 -29.12 -14.42 4.23
CA GLU A 11 -28.20 -14.79 5.33
C GLU A 11 -27.18 -13.69 5.64
N VAL A 12 -26.68 -13.00 4.62
CA VAL A 12 -25.73 -11.90 4.80
C VAL A 12 -26.41 -10.69 5.45
N LEU A 13 -27.61 -10.34 5.01
CA LEU A 13 -28.40 -9.24 5.60
C LEU A 13 -28.77 -9.54 7.06
N ASP A 14 -29.20 -10.77 7.35
CA ASP A 14 -29.54 -11.22 8.70
C ASP A 14 -28.31 -11.24 9.62
N PHE A 15 -27.15 -11.67 9.11
CA PHE A 15 -25.90 -11.70 9.87
C PHE A 15 -25.48 -10.31 10.36
N PHE A 16 -25.63 -9.29 9.50
CA PHE A 16 -25.31 -7.91 9.86
C PHE A 16 -26.49 -7.15 10.47
N GLY A 17 -27.70 -7.73 10.50
CA GLY A 17 -28.91 -7.09 11.00
C GLY A 17 -29.30 -5.84 10.20
N VAL A 18 -29.15 -5.91 8.87
CA VAL A 18 -29.34 -4.76 7.96
C VAL A 18 -30.57 -4.94 7.10
N ASP A 19 -31.37 -3.89 7.00
CA ASP A 19 -32.49 -3.81 6.06
C ASP A 19 -31.98 -3.32 4.69
N SER A 20 -32.27 -4.06 3.62
CA SER A 20 -31.82 -3.72 2.26
C SER A 20 -32.30 -2.36 1.77
N THR A 21 -33.43 -1.86 2.30
CA THR A 21 -34.08 -0.61 1.86
C THR A 21 -33.71 0.61 2.70
N LYS A 22 -33.18 0.38 3.91
CA LYS A 22 -32.80 1.45 4.84
C LYS A 22 -31.30 1.53 5.08
N GLY A 23 -30.59 0.44 4.84
CA GLY A 23 -29.18 0.30 5.19
C GLY A 23 -28.95 0.36 6.70
N LEU A 24 -27.71 0.66 7.08
CA LEU A 24 -27.31 0.76 8.48
C LEU A 24 -27.85 2.04 9.13
N SER A 25 -28.19 1.94 10.41
CA SER A 25 -28.42 3.12 11.26
C SER A 25 -27.11 3.71 11.79
N ASP A 26 -27.10 4.99 12.15
CA ASP A 26 -25.90 5.64 12.72
C ASP A 26 -25.35 4.89 13.94
N SER A 27 -26.24 4.34 14.77
CA SER A 27 -25.86 3.55 15.94
C SER A 27 -25.14 2.24 15.57
N GLN A 28 -25.55 1.58 14.49
CA GLN A 28 -24.89 0.37 14.00
C GLN A 28 -23.57 0.72 13.30
N VAL A 29 -23.51 1.84 12.57
CA VAL A 29 -22.27 2.34 11.98
C VAL A 29 -21.22 2.60 13.06
N ASP A 30 -21.59 3.30 14.13
CA ASP A 30 -20.70 3.56 15.26
C ASP A 30 -20.25 2.26 15.94
N HIS A 31 -21.16 1.30 16.10
CA HIS A 31 -20.84 -0.01 16.67
C HIS A 31 -19.85 -0.79 15.78
N HIS A 32 -20.12 -0.87 14.48
CA HIS A 32 -19.30 -1.60 13.52
C HIS A 32 -17.95 -0.92 13.31
N SER A 33 -17.90 0.41 13.28
CA SER A 33 -16.66 1.19 13.20
C SER A 33 -15.73 0.90 14.39
N ARG A 34 -16.29 0.75 15.60
CA ARG A 34 -15.51 0.35 16.79
C ARG A 34 -15.07 -1.11 16.76
N LEU A 35 -15.87 -2.00 16.17
CA LEU A 35 -15.61 -3.43 16.14
C LEU A 35 -14.59 -3.82 15.06
N TYR A 36 -14.73 -3.25 13.86
CA TYR A 36 -13.95 -3.60 12.68
C TYR A 36 -12.86 -2.57 12.32
N GLY A 37 -12.96 -1.35 12.84
CA GLY A 37 -12.06 -0.26 12.48
C GLY A 37 -12.40 0.38 11.14
N ARG A 38 -11.51 1.25 10.66
CA ARG A 38 -11.65 1.96 9.38
C ARG A 38 -11.30 1.04 8.21
N ASN A 39 -11.97 1.20 7.08
CA ASN A 39 -11.66 0.49 5.83
C ASN A 39 -10.41 1.07 5.15
N VAL A 40 -9.26 0.87 5.79
CA VAL A 40 -7.96 1.34 5.34
C VAL A 40 -7.01 0.16 5.37
N LEU A 41 -6.33 -0.08 4.24
CA LEU A 41 -5.23 -1.02 4.22
C LEU A 41 -4.13 -0.49 5.15
N PRO A 42 -3.58 -1.32 6.05
CA PRO A 42 -2.53 -0.88 6.95
C PRO A 42 -1.39 -0.28 6.12
N GLU A 43 -1.04 0.98 6.39
CA GLU A 43 0.11 1.60 5.75
C GLU A 43 1.34 0.75 6.06
N GLU A 44 2.01 0.30 5.00
CA GLU A 44 3.32 -0.32 5.15
C GLU A 44 4.21 0.68 5.88
N LYS A 45 4.71 0.27 7.05
CA LYS A 45 5.59 1.11 7.85
C LYS A 45 6.77 1.52 6.97
N ARG A 46 6.88 2.83 6.69
CA ARG A 46 7.99 3.41 5.94
C ARG A 46 9.29 2.85 6.48
N THR A 47 10.14 2.34 5.60
CA THR A 47 11.45 1.84 6.03
C THR A 47 12.26 3.00 6.60
N PRO A 48 12.78 2.87 7.84
CA PRO A 48 13.49 3.98 8.45
C PRO A 48 14.81 4.24 7.70
N PHE A 49 15.23 5.50 7.63
CA PHE A 49 16.39 5.96 6.86
C PHE A 49 17.67 5.13 7.10
N TRP A 50 17.97 4.78 8.35
CA TRP A 50 19.13 3.95 8.68
C TRP A 50 19.06 2.53 8.09
N LYS A 51 17.86 1.97 7.94
CA LYS A 51 17.65 0.65 7.33
C LYS A 51 17.82 0.71 5.82
N LEU A 52 17.38 1.80 5.19
CA LEU A 52 17.65 2.09 3.77
C LEU A 52 19.16 2.19 3.52
N VAL A 53 19.88 2.91 4.37
CA VAL A 53 21.35 3.02 4.30
C VAL A 53 22.01 1.64 4.45
N LEU A 54 21.61 0.83 5.44
CA LEU A 54 22.16 -0.53 5.62
C LEU A 54 21.91 -1.44 4.40
N LYS A 55 20.75 -1.32 3.75
CA LYS A 55 20.41 -2.09 2.55
C LYS A 55 21.38 -1.80 1.39
N GLN A 56 21.87 -0.56 1.28
CA GLN A 56 22.88 -0.20 0.27
C GLN A 56 24.22 -0.92 0.50
N PHE A 57 24.54 -1.31 1.74
CA PHE A 57 25.74 -2.10 2.06
C PHE A 57 25.57 -3.61 1.83
N ASP A 58 24.35 -4.09 1.55
CA ASP A 58 24.09 -5.51 1.31
C ASP A 58 24.37 -5.93 -0.14
N ASP A 59 24.51 -4.97 -1.05
CA ASP A 59 24.87 -5.19 -2.46
C ASP A 59 26.27 -5.83 -2.59
N LEU A 60 26.37 -6.86 -3.43
CA LEU A 60 27.62 -7.60 -3.65
C LEU A 60 28.76 -6.70 -4.15
N LEU A 61 28.47 -5.75 -5.04
CA LEU A 61 29.46 -4.82 -5.56
C LEU A 61 29.95 -3.86 -4.48
N VAL A 62 29.04 -3.40 -3.61
CA VAL A 62 29.39 -2.56 -2.46
C VAL A 62 30.27 -3.31 -1.46
N LYS A 63 29.96 -4.58 -1.18
CA LYS A 63 30.81 -5.44 -0.33
C LYS A 63 32.22 -5.59 -0.89
N ILE A 64 32.36 -5.78 -2.20
CA ILE A 64 33.69 -5.85 -2.86
C ILE A 64 34.46 -4.54 -2.68
N LEU A 65 33.79 -3.38 -2.85
CA LEU A 65 34.41 -2.06 -2.64
C LEU A 65 34.87 -1.83 -1.20
N ILE A 66 34.08 -2.27 -0.21
CA ILE A 66 34.47 -2.19 1.21
C ILE A 66 35.70 -3.05 1.47
N VAL A 67 35.75 -4.28 0.94
CA VAL A 67 36.93 -5.15 1.07
C VAL A 67 38.16 -4.50 0.44
N ALA A 68 38.02 -3.90 -0.75
CA ALA A 68 39.10 -3.17 -1.40
C ALA A 68 39.57 -1.97 -0.58
N ALA A 69 38.65 -1.20 0.02
CA ALA A 69 38.98 -0.09 0.91
C ALA A 69 39.76 -0.54 2.15
N ILE A 70 39.36 -1.65 2.77
CA ILE A 70 40.04 -2.22 3.94
C ILE A 70 41.45 -2.68 3.56
N VAL A 71 41.59 -3.40 2.43
CA VAL A 71 42.90 -3.87 1.95
C VAL A 71 43.84 -2.70 1.66
N SER A 72 43.38 -1.68 0.93
CA SER A 72 44.15 -0.47 0.64
C SER A 72 44.56 0.25 1.93
N PHE A 73 43.64 0.38 2.89
CA PHE A 73 43.93 1.01 4.19
C PHE A 73 44.98 0.25 5.02
N VAL A 74 44.90 -1.08 5.06
CA VAL A 74 45.89 -1.92 5.77
C VAL A 74 47.26 -1.83 5.10
N LEU A 75 47.32 -1.82 3.77
CA LEU A 75 48.58 -1.65 3.02
C LEU A 75 49.21 -0.28 3.29
N ALA A 76 48.42 0.80 3.31
CA ALA A 76 48.88 2.14 3.64
C ALA A 76 49.48 2.21 5.06
N LEU A 77 48.82 1.59 6.05
CA LEU A 77 49.32 1.47 7.42
C LEU A 77 50.60 0.63 7.52
N ALA A 78 50.66 -0.51 6.83
CA ALA A 78 51.79 -1.43 6.88
C ALA A 78 53.05 -0.89 6.21
N ASN A 79 52.89 -0.12 5.11
CA ASN A 79 53.99 0.52 4.40
C ASN A 79 54.53 1.76 5.14
N GLY A 80 53.87 2.19 6.23
CA GLY A 80 54.28 3.37 7.01
C GLY A 80 54.16 4.68 6.23
N GLU A 81 53.38 4.70 5.14
CA GLU A 81 53.21 5.89 4.31
C GLU A 81 52.31 6.90 5.03
N THR A 82 52.92 7.82 5.77
CA THR A 82 52.22 8.90 6.49
C THR A 82 52.12 10.17 5.65
N GLY A 83 51.85 10.03 4.36
CA GLY A 83 51.64 11.15 3.43
C GLY A 83 50.16 11.39 3.17
N LEU A 84 49.78 12.64 2.86
CA LEU A 84 48.42 12.99 2.40
C LEU A 84 47.94 12.13 1.21
N THR A 85 48.87 11.55 0.46
CA THR A 85 48.62 10.64 -0.67
C THR A 85 48.21 9.22 -0.26
N ALA A 86 48.65 8.73 0.90
CA ALA A 86 48.38 7.35 1.35
C ALA A 86 46.91 7.15 1.76
N PHE A 87 46.26 8.22 2.22
CA PHE A 87 44.84 8.20 2.57
C PHE A 87 43.92 8.58 1.39
N LEU A 88 44.49 8.96 0.24
CA LEU A 88 43.71 9.40 -0.92
C LEU A 88 42.87 8.26 -1.51
N GLU A 89 43.46 7.07 -1.65
CA GLU A 89 42.76 5.90 -2.17
C GLU A 89 41.57 5.45 -1.29
N PRO A 90 41.75 5.19 0.03
CA PRO A 90 40.63 4.88 0.91
C PRO A 90 39.58 5.98 0.96
N PHE A 91 40.00 7.25 0.89
CA PHE A 91 39.10 8.40 0.90
C PHE A 91 38.23 8.47 -0.34
N VAL A 92 38.80 8.25 -1.53
CA VAL A 92 38.05 8.21 -2.80
C VAL A 92 37.04 7.07 -2.80
N ILE A 93 37.41 5.88 -2.29
CA ILE A 93 36.47 4.75 -2.21
C ILE A 93 35.33 5.06 -1.23
N LEU A 94 35.63 5.65 -0.07
CA LEU A 94 34.61 6.09 0.89
C LEU A 94 33.64 7.11 0.27
N LEU A 95 34.16 8.05 -0.52
CA LEU A 95 33.35 9.05 -1.22
C LEU A 95 32.42 8.39 -2.25
N ILE A 96 32.91 7.42 -3.03
CA ILE A 96 32.09 6.65 -3.98
C ILE A 96 30.97 5.90 -3.24
N LEU A 97 31.28 5.25 -2.11
CA LEU A 97 30.28 4.56 -1.31
C LEU A 97 29.21 5.51 -0.75
N ALA A 98 29.63 6.69 -0.26
CA ALA A 98 28.72 7.72 0.22
C ALA A 98 27.81 8.26 -0.91
N ALA A 99 28.38 8.48 -2.10
CA ALA A 99 27.63 8.91 -3.28
C ALA A 99 26.61 7.84 -3.71
N ASN A 100 27.01 6.57 -3.77
CA ASN A 100 26.11 5.46 -4.11
C ASN A 100 24.96 5.33 -3.11
N ALA A 101 25.25 5.43 -1.80
CA ALA A 101 24.21 5.40 -0.77
C ALA A 101 23.24 6.58 -0.88
N ALA A 102 23.75 7.79 -1.15
CA ALA A 102 22.91 8.98 -1.33
C ALA A 102 21.99 8.85 -2.55
N VAL A 103 22.53 8.42 -3.70
CA VAL A 103 21.73 8.16 -4.91
C VAL A 103 20.70 7.06 -4.63
N GLY A 104 21.08 5.97 -3.97
CA GLY A 104 20.19 4.87 -3.62
C GLY A 104 19.02 5.30 -2.73
N VAL A 105 19.26 6.16 -1.74
CA VAL A 105 18.18 6.68 -0.89
C VAL A 105 17.26 7.61 -1.68
N ILE A 106 17.80 8.47 -2.55
CA ILE A 106 16.98 9.37 -3.38
C ILE A 106 16.12 8.57 -4.36
N THR A 107 16.65 7.53 -4.97
CA THR A 107 15.87 6.68 -5.90
C THR A 107 14.79 5.89 -5.18
N GLU A 108 15.09 5.32 -4.01
CA GLU A 108 14.11 4.56 -3.22
C GLU A 108 12.99 5.45 -2.67
N THR A 109 13.33 6.64 -2.15
CA THR A 109 12.33 7.61 -1.66
C THR A 109 11.45 8.18 -2.78
N ASN A 110 12.02 8.43 -3.96
CA ASN A 110 11.23 8.86 -5.12
C ASN A 110 10.28 7.77 -5.61
N ALA A 111 10.70 6.50 -5.58
CA ALA A 111 9.85 5.37 -5.95
C ALA A 111 8.68 5.21 -4.98
N GLU A 112 8.94 5.28 -3.66
CA GLU A 112 7.88 5.26 -2.64
C GLU A 112 6.89 6.41 -2.83
N LYS A 113 7.40 7.64 -3.05
CA LYS A 113 6.55 8.82 -3.24
C LYS A 113 5.65 8.71 -4.48
N ALA A 114 6.19 8.21 -5.60
CA ALA A 114 5.39 7.96 -6.79
C ALA A 114 4.26 6.96 -6.53
N LEU A 115 4.53 5.91 -5.73
CA LEU A 115 3.52 4.94 -5.33
C LEU A 115 2.47 5.55 -4.38
N GLU A 116 2.89 6.41 -3.45
CA GLU A 116 2.01 7.12 -2.53
C GLU A 116 1.08 8.09 -3.27
N GLU A 117 1.61 8.84 -4.25
CA GLU A 117 0.80 9.71 -5.12
C GLU A 117 -0.21 8.90 -5.93
N LEU A 118 0.20 7.76 -6.51
CA LEU A 118 -0.72 6.83 -7.18
C LEU A 118 -1.82 6.30 -6.24
N ARG A 119 -1.51 6.04 -4.96
CA ARG A 119 -2.51 5.68 -3.94
C ARG A 119 -3.44 6.86 -3.62
N ALA A 120 -2.92 8.08 -3.54
CA ALA A 120 -3.71 9.28 -3.22
C ALA A 120 -4.69 9.68 -4.35
N TYR A 121 -4.34 9.44 -5.62
CA TYR A 121 -5.28 9.59 -6.74
C TYR A 121 -6.48 8.63 -6.66
N GLN A 122 -6.36 7.56 -5.87
CA GLN A 122 -7.46 6.66 -5.53
C GLN A 122 -8.22 7.16 -4.30
N ALA A 123 -8.60 8.44 -4.26
CA ALA A 123 -9.58 8.93 -3.30
C ALA A 123 -10.92 8.23 -3.57
N ASN A 124 -11.04 7.01 -3.05
CA ASN A 124 -12.18 6.14 -3.18
C ASN A 124 -13.29 6.81 -2.37
N ILE A 125 -14.26 7.39 -3.06
CA ILE A 125 -15.56 7.75 -2.46
C ILE A 125 -16.54 6.62 -2.76
N ALA A 126 -17.47 6.39 -1.85
CA ALA A 126 -18.52 5.41 -2.00
C ALA A 126 -19.88 6.06 -1.74
N THR A 127 -20.86 5.71 -2.56
CA THR A 127 -22.26 6.04 -2.31
C THR A 127 -22.84 4.95 -1.43
N VAL A 128 -23.36 5.31 -0.26
CA VAL A 128 -23.93 4.36 0.70
C VAL A 128 -25.35 4.73 1.08
N LEU A 129 -26.15 3.71 1.37
CA LEU A 129 -27.49 3.86 1.95
C LEU A 129 -27.38 3.71 3.47
N ARG A 130 -27.67 4.78 4.20
CA ARG A 130 -27.71 4.81 5.68
C ARG A 130 -28.95 5.56 6.14
N ASN A 131 -29.63 5.05 7.16
CA ASN A 131 -30.90 5.59 7.68
C ASN A 131 -31.97 5.86 6.59
N GLY A 132 -31.97 5.09 5.49
CA GLY A 132 -32.88 5.27 4.36
C GLY A 132 -32.53 6.43 3.42
N CYS A 133 -31.34 7.03 3.54
CA CYS A 133 -30.86 8.08 2.65
C CYS A 133 -29.53 7.70 2.00
N PHE A 134 -29.38 8.00 0.72
CA PHE A 134 -28.09 7.87 0.04
C PHE A 134 -27.18 9.03 0.41
N SER A 135 -25.94 8.72 0.75
CA SER A 135 -24.89 9.69 1.09
C SER A 135 -23.57 9.28 0.46
N ILE A 136 -22.76 10.26 0.08
CA ILE A 136 -21.42 10.03 -0.47
C ILE A 136 -20.42 10.24 0.66
N LEU A 137 -19.58 9.24 0.92
CA LEU A 137 -18.57 9.29 1.97
C LEU A 137 -17.23 8.70 1.50
N PRO A 138 -16.12 9.04 2.19
CA PRO A 138 -14.84 8.41 1.91
C PRO A 138 -14.92 6.90 2.15
N ALA A 139 -14.40 6.09 1.24
CA ALA A 139 -14.39 4.63 1.37
C ALA A 139 -13.71 4.15 2.66
N THR A 140 -12.85 4.97 3.27
CA THR A 140 -12.20 4.71 4.56
C THR A 140 -13.17 4.66 5.75
N GLU A 141 -14.37 5.24 5.60
CA GLU A 141 -15.45 5.24 6.60
C GLU A 141 -16.51 4.17 6.35
N LEU A 142 -16.31 3.32 5.34
CA LEU A 142 -17.13 2.14 5.13
C LEU A 142 -16.92 1.13 6.26
N VAL A 143 -18.02 0.50 6.67
CA VAL A 143 -18.03 -0.55 7.67
C VAL A 143 -18.71 -1.81 7.11
N PRO A 144 -18.34 -3.02 7.61
CA PRO A 144 -19.02 -4.24 7.21
C PRO A 144 -20.53 -4.15 7.47
N GLY A 145 -21.34 -4.45 6.45
CA GLY A 145 -22.80 -4.32 6.49
C GLY A 145 -23.34 -3.04 5.82
N ASP A 146 -22.49 -2.10 5.42
CA ASP A 146 -22.94 -0.97 4.59
C ASP A 146 -23.52 -1.47 3.27
N ILE A 147 -24.64 -0.87 2.88
CA ILE A 147 -25.21 -1.04 1.55
C ILE A 147 -24.61 0.04 0.66
N VAL A 148 -23.88 -0.39 -0.36
CA VAL A 148 -23.19 0.52 -1.27
C VAL A 148 -23.81 0.44 -2.66
N GLU A 149 -23.92 1.58 -3.31
CA GLU A 149 -24.33 1.68 -4.71
C GLU A 149 -23.08 1.82 -5.57
N VAL A 150 -22.98 0.98 -6.61
CA VAL A 150 -21.87 1.02 -7.57
C VAL A 150 -22.43 1.31 -8.95
N ALA A 151 -21.95 2.38 -9.56
CA ALA A 151 -22.31 2.78 -10.92
C ALA A 151 -21.15 2.61 -11.90
N VAL A 152 -21.43 2.78 -13.18
CA VAL A 152 -20.42 2.71 -14.25
C VAL A 152 -19.34 3.78 -14.01
N GLY A 153 -18.08 3.34 -14.03
CA GLY A 153 -16.92 4.22 -13.79
C GLY A 153 -16.57 4.38 -12.31
N CYS A 154 -17.37 3.87 -11.37
CA CYS A 154 -17.00 3.80 -9.96
C CYS A 154 -15.96 2.70 -9.73
N LYS A 155 -15.00 2.99 -8.87
CA LYS A 155 -14.08 1.97 -8.36
C LYS A 155 -14.74 1.22 -7.20
N ILE A 156 -14.53 -0.09 -7.12
CA ILE A 156 -15.04 -0.93 -6.04
C ILE A 156 -14.32 -0.56 -4.73
N PRO A 157 -15.02 -0.07 -3.68
CA PRO A 157 -14.38 0.52 -2.50
C PRO A 157 -14.01 -0.48 -1.39
N ALA A 158 -14.60 -1.69 -1.41
CA ALA A 158 -14.37 -2.78 -0.48
C ALA A 158 -14.81 -4.11 -1.12
N ASP A 159 -14.62 -5.24 -0.45
CA ASP A 159 -15.20 -6.51 -0.90
C ASP A 159 -16.72 -6.51 -0.70
N LEU A 160 -17.49 -6.67 -1.78
CA LEU A 160 -18.95 -6.52 -1.78
C LEU A 160 -19.65 -7.83 -2.12
N ARG A 161 -20.82 -8.04 -1.49
CA ARG A 161 -21.80 -9.04 -1.92
C ARG A 161 -22.90 -8.34 -2.70
N MET A 162 -23.12 -8.76 -3.95
CA MET A 162 -24.22 -8.26 -4.76
C MET A 162 -25.57 -8.67 -4.14
N ILE A 163 -26.44 -7.68 -3.91
CA ILE A 163 -27.79 -7.82 -3.33
C ILE A 163 -28.85 -7.69 -4.41
N GLU A 164 -28.76 -6.61 -5.21
CA GLU A 164 -29.68 -6.27 -6.27
C GLU A 164 -28.90 -5.71 -7.46
N MET A 165 -29.45 -5.88 -8.66
CA MET A 165 -28.86 -5.40 -9.89
C MET A 165 -29.91 -4.61 -10.68
N SER A 166 -29.74 -3.29 -10.72
CA SER A 166 -30.68 -2.41 -11.42
C SER A 166 -30.44 -2.36 -12.94
N SER A 167 -29.26 -2.78 -13.41
CA SER A 167 -28.92 -2.87 -14.83
C SER A 167 -29.13 -4.29 -15.39
N ASN A 168 -29.19 -4.42 -16.72
CA ASN A 168 -29.29 -5.74 -17.36
C ASN A 168 -27.98 -6.53 -17.34
N GLU A 169 -26.84 -5.83 -17.30
CA GLU A 169 -25.50 -6.42 -17.27
C GLU A 169 -24.61 -5.58 -16.34
N LEU A 170 -23.71 -6.23 -15.59
CA LEU A 170 -22.72 -5.59 -14.73
C LEU A 170 -21.37 -6.15 -15.17
N ARG A 171 -20.49 -5.27 -15.63
CA ARG A 171 -19.14 -5.64 -16.05
C ARG A 171 -18.14 -5.06 -15.08
N VAL A 172 -17.28 -5.91 -14.55
CA VAL A 172 -16.25 -5.50 -13.59
C VAL A 172 -14.87 -5.78 -14.19
N ASP A 173 -14.04 -4.74 -14.26
CA ASP A 173 -12.63 -4.89 -14.62
C ASP A 173 -11.84 -5.39 -13.41
N GLN A 174 -11.37 -6.63 -13.48
CA GLN A 174 -10.55 -7.26 -12.45
C GLN A 174 -9.08 -7.42 -12.88
N ALA A 175 -8.59 -6.61 -13.83
CA ALA A 175 -7.20 -6.71 -14.30
C ALA A 175 -6.17 -6.60 -13.17
N ILE A 176 -6.45 -5.80 -12.13
CA ILE A 176 -5.56 -5.59 -10.98
C ILE A 176 -5.43 -6.86 -10.12
N LEU A 177 -6.48 -7.67 -10.02
CA LEU A 177 -6.51 -8.89 -9.20
C LEU A 177 -6.10 -10.15 -9.98
N THR A 178 -6.44 -10.20 -11.26
CA THR A 178 -6.28 -11.40 -12.10
C THR A 178 -5.11 -11.33 -13.07
N GLY A 179 -4.54 -10.15 -13.30
CA GLY A 179 -3.53 -9.91 -14.33
C GLY A 179 -4.05 -10.02 -15.76
N MET A 180 -5.35 -10.23 -15.95
CA MET A 180 -5.99 -10.35 -17.26
C MET A 180 -6.95 -9.17 -17.49
N SER A 181 -6.70 -8.39 -18.55
CA SER A 181 -7.54 -7.23 -18.94
C SER A 181 -8.91 -7.60 -19.53
N SER A 182 -9.35 -8.86 -19.38
CA SER A 182 -10.64 -9.29 -19.92
C SER A 182 -11.73 -8.99 -18.91
N CYS A 183 -12.70 -8.19 -19.33
CA CYS A 183 -13.85 -7.80 -18.51
C CYS A 183 -14.72 -9.04 -18.26
N TYR A 184 -14.93 -9.42 -17.00
CA TYR A 184 -15.82 -10.52 -16.66
C TYR A 184 -17.26 -9.99 -16.57
N SER A 185 -18.17 -10.70 -17.24
CA SER A 185 -19.63 -10.47 -17.26
C SER A 185 -20.33 -11.10 -16.07
#